data_AF-A0A662T997-F1
#
_entry.id   AF-A0A662T997-F1
#
_cell.length_a   1.000
_cell.length_b   1.000
_cell.length_c   1.000
_cell.angle_alpha   90.00
_cell.angle_beta   90.00
_cell.angle_gamma   90.00
#
_symmetry.space_group_name_H-M   'P 1'
#
loop_
_entity.id
_entity.type
_entity.pdbx_description
1 polymer ?
#
loop_
_entity_poly.entity_id
_entity_poly.type
_entity_poly.pdbx_seq_one_letter_code
_entity_poly.pdbx_strand_id
1 'polypeptide(L)'
;MMGAIVFIIVFLFSTWYSLNYSLIPPGEAIYNLLGVPETSYPVLGYPATLLVEAVFNGVVYGFIAWLIFTILMMGKHQLEEREKRKLKRELEEAKERREA
;
A
#
# COMPACT_ATOMS: atom_id res chain seq x y z
N MET A 1 10.91 -3.39 5.33
CA MET A 1 11.10 -1.97 4.93
C MET A 1 10.42 -1.65 3.59
N MET A 2 10.53 -2.50 2.56
CA MET A 2 9.94 -2.23 1.23
C MET A 2 8.45 -1.86 1.24
N GLY A 3 7.62 -2.52 2.06
CA GLY A 3 6.20 -2.17 2.16
C GLY A 3 5.95 -0.74 2.65
N ALA A 4 6.69 -0.28 3.66
CA ALA A 4 6.55 1.08 4.16
C ALA A 4 6.95 2.13 3.11
N ILE A 5 7.92 1.82 2.26
CA ILE A 5 8.31 2.70 1.14
C ILE A 5 7.17 2.81 0.13
N VAL A 6 6.52 1.68 -0.22
CA VAL A 6 5.34 1.69 -1.10
C VAL A 6 4.22 2.54 -0.51
N PHE A 7 3.93 2.37 0.78
CA PHE A 7 2.95 3.20 1.48
C PHE A 7 3.28 4.69 1.36
N ILE A 8 4.51 5.10 1.68
CA ILE A 8 4.92 6.51 1.67
C ILE A 8 4.82 7.11 0.27
N ILE A 9 5.28 6.40 -0.76
CA ILE A 9 5.22 6.88 -2.14
C ILE A 9 3.77 7.11 -2.57
N VAL A 10 2.91 6.13 -2.33
CA VAL A 10 1.49 6.23 -2.70
C VAL A 10 0.79 7.29 -1.88
N PHE A 11 1.07 7.38 -0.58
CA PHE A 11 0.53 8.42 0.31
C PHE A 11 0.86 9.82 -0.21
N LEU A 12 2.13 10.10 -0.51
CA LEU A 12 2.56 11.41 -1.00
C LEU A 12 1.93 11.73 -2.36
N PHE A 13 1.92 10.76 -3.27
CA PHE A 13 1.34 10.94 -4.59
C PHE A 13 -0.17 11.19 -4.54
N SER A 14 -0.92 10.38 -3.79
CA SER A 14 -2.37 10.52 -3.62
C SER A 14 -2.74 11.81 -2.89
N THR A 15 -1.96 12.23 -1.89
CA THR A 15 -2.19 13.51 -1.19
C THR A 15 -1.97 14.68 -2.14
N TRP A 16 -0.83 14.71 -2.84
CA TRP A 16 -0.54 15.75 -3.82
C TRP A 16 -1.60 15.80 -4.93
N TYR A 17 -2.00 14.63 -5.44
CA TYR A 17 -3.02 14.54 -6.47
C TYR A 17 -4.38 15.05 -5.96
N SER A 18 -4.79 14.69 -4.74
CA SER A 18 -6.04 15.17 -4.13
C SER A 18 -6.06 16.68 -3.91
N LEU A 19 -4.91 17.30 -3.59
CA LEU A 19 -4.81 18.76 -3.46
C LEU A 19 -5.01 19.51 -4.78
N ASN A 20 -4.72 18.87 -5.92
CA ASN A 20 -4.88 19.46 -7.25
C ASN A 20 -6.22 19.07 -7.91
N TYR A 21 -6.81 17.95 -7.49
CA TYR A 21 -8.06 17.40 -8.00
C TYR A 21 -8.99 17.11 -6.82
N SER A 22 -9.80 18.11 -6.45
CA SER A 22 -10.60 18.16 -5.21
C SER A 22 -11.72 17.09 -5.07
N LEU A 23 -11.89 16.17 -6.04
CA LEU A 23 -13.06 15.29 -6.13
C LEU A 23 -12.71 13.81 -6.13
N ILE A 24 -11.78 13.41 -5.27
CA ILE A 24 -11.37 12.01 -5.15
C ILE A 24 -11.96 11.44 -3.85
N PRO A 25 -12.90 10.49 -3.92
CA PRO A 25 -13.33 9.75 -2.74
C PRO A 25 -12.18 8.87 -2.22
N PRO A 26 -12.14 8.47 -0.94
CA PRO A 26 -13.19 8.60 0.07
C PRO A 26 -13.04 9.79 1.03
N GLY A 27 -12.08 10.70 0.82
CA GLY A 27 -11.72 11.76 1.77
C GLY A 27 -12.91 12.63 2.20
N GLU A 28 -13.64 13.16 1.21
CA GLU A 28 -14.89 13.92 1.42
C GLU A 28 -15.95 13.09 2.16
N ALA A 29 -16.12 11.82 1.80
CA ALA A 29 -17.10 10.94 2.44
C ALA A 29 -16.76 10.69 3.92
N ILE A 30 -15.48 10.50 4.23
CA ILE A 30 -15.00 10.34 5.62
C ILE A 30 -15.16 11.65 6.39
N TYR A 31 -14.82 12.79 5.78
CA TYR A 31 -14.97 14.10 6.40
C TYR A 31 -16.44 14.39 6.75
N ASN A 32 -17.35 14.16 5.80
CA ASN A 32 -18.80 14.31 5.99
C ASN A 32 -19.35 13.34 7.05
N LEU A 33 -18.82 12.11 7.12
CA LEU A 33 -19.20 11.14 8.14
C LEU A 33 -18.83 11.61 9.56
N LEU A 34 -17.73 12.35 9.71
CA LEU A 34 -17.31 12.91 11.00
C LEU A 34 -18.19 14.09 11.46
N GLY A 35 -19.03 14.65 10.58
CA GLY A 35 -19.96 15.73 10.91
C GLY A 35 -19.25 17.03 11.33
N VAL A 36 -17.99 17.21 10.90
CA VAL A 36 -17.19 18.40 11.23
C VAL A 36 -17.60 19.53 10.27
N PRO A 37 -17.78 20.76 10.77
CA PRO A 37 -18.11 21.88 9.90
C PRO A 37 -16.97 22.16 8.90
N GLU A 38 -17.33 22.36 7.64
CA GLU A 38 -16.36 22.74 6.60
C GLU A 38 -15.75 24.11 6.91
N THR A 39 -14.44 24.21 6.69
CA THR A 39 -13.67 25.41 6.97
C THR A 39 -12.78 25.77 5.79
N SER A 40 -12.89 27.03 5.37
CA SER A 40 -12.19 27.56 4.20
C SER A 40 -10.97 28.42 4.57
N TYR A 41 -10.62 28.52 5.85
CA TYR A 41 -9.42 29.26 6.24
C TYR A 41 -8.19 28.57 5.65
N PRO A 42 -7.24 29.35 5.10
CA PRO A 42 -6.10 28.79 4.40
C PRO A 42 -5.07 28.24 5.38
N VAL A 43 -4.60 27.02 5.10
CA VAL A 43 -3.43 26.40 5.73
C VAL A 43 -2.47 26.04 4.61
N LEU A 44 -1.23 26.55 4.66
CA LEU A 44 -0.25 26.37 3.57
C LEU A 44 -0.77 26.79 2.17
N GLY A 45 -1.74 27.70 2.11
CA GLY A 45 -2.35 28.16 0.86
C GLY A 45 -3.54 27.34 0.35
N TYR A 46 -3.93 26.26 1.05
CA TYR A 46 -5.09 25.42 0.71
C TYR A 46 -6.20 25.55 1.77
N PRO A 47 -7.49 25.42 1.42
CA PRO A 47 -8.57 25.31 2.39
C PRO A 47 -8.31 24.17 3.39
N ALA A 48 -8.55 24.42 4.68
CA ALA A 48 -8.30 23.43 5.73
C ALA A 48 -9.07 22.11 5.51
N THR A 49 -10.34 22.17 5.09
CA THR A 49 -11.12 20.97 4.74
C THR A 49 -10.47 20.16 3.63
N LEU A 50 -10.04 20.80 2.55
CA LEU A 50 -9.37 20.15 1.43
C LEU A 50 -8.09 19.41 1.85
N LEU A 51 -7.30 20.01 2.76
CA LEU A 51 -6.10 19.37 3.29
C LEU A 51 -6.42 18.10 4.07
N VAL A 52 -7.45 18.15 4.93
CA VAL A 52 -7.86 17.00 5.72
C VAL A 52 -8.36 15.87 4.82
N GLU A 53 -9.20 16.20 3.83
CA GLU A 53 -9.67 15.23 2.83
C GLU A 53 -8.53 14.61 2.03
N ALA A 54 -7.57 15.43 1.58
CA ALA A 54 -6.39 14.95 0.86
C ALA A 54 -5.54 13.98 1.70
N VAL A 55 -5.38 14.25 3.00
CA VAL A 55 -4.69 13.35 3.93
C VAL A 55 -5.46 12.04 4.09
N PHE A 56 -6.80 12.09 4.25
CA PHE A 56 -7.60 10.87 4.31
C PHE A 56 -7.45 10.01 3.05
N ASN A 57 -7.52 10.62 1.87
CA ASN A 57 -7.24 9.94 0.60
C ASN A 57 -5.85 9.32 0.58
N GLY A 58 -4.82 10.09 0.94
CA GLY A 58 -3.45 9.61 1.02
C GLY A 58 -3.30 8.37 1.91
N VAL A 59 -3.88 8.40 3.11
CA VAL A 59 -3.82 7.28 4.06
C VAL A 59 -4.55 6.05 3.51
N VAL A 60 -5.76 6.22 2.98
CA VAL A 60 -6.57 5.09 2.49
C VAL A 60 -5.90 4.43 1.29
N TYR A 61 -5.51 5.21 0.28
CA TYR A 61 -4.85 4.66 -0.91
C TYR A 61 -3.47 4.09 -0.61
N GLY A 62 -2.70 4.74 0.27
CA GLY A 62 -1.43 4.23 0.76
C GLY A 62 -1.60 2.86 1.43
N PHE A 63 -2.61 2.73 2.30
CA PHE A 63 -2.88 1.48 3.01
C PHE A 63 -3.32 0.36 2.06
N ILE A 64 -4.21 0.65 1.11
CA ILE A 64 -4.65 -0.32 0.10
C ILE A 64 -3.45 -0.80 -0.73
N ALA A 65 -2.63 0.11 -1.25
CA ALA A 65 -1.48 -0.25 -2.07
C ALA A 65 -0.44 -1.07 -1.29
N TRP A 66 -0.16 -0.68 -0.05
CA TRP A 66 0.71 -1.42 0.85
C TRP A 66 0.18 -2.84 1.12
N LEU A 67 -1.13 -2.99 1.36
CA LEU A 67 -1.75 -4.28 1.62
C LEU A 67 -1.63 -5.20 0.40
N ILE A 68 -1.94 -4.68 -0.79
CA ILE A 68 -1.78 -5.43 -2.05
C ILE A 68 -0.33 -5.87 -2.23
N PHE A 69 0.62 -4.95 -2.07
CA PHE A 69 2.05 -5.26 -2.18
C PHE A 69 2.47 -6.35 -1.19
N THR A 70 2.01 -6.28 0.05
CA THR A 70 2.33 -7.25 1.10
C THR A 70 1.80 -8.64 0.75
N ILE A 71 0.56 -8.74 0.28
CA ILE A 71 -0.05 -10.01 -0.14
C ILE A 71 0.70 -10.61 -1.33
N LEU A 72 1.03 -9.80 -2.34
CA LEU A 72 1.78 -10.28 -3.53
C LEU A 72 3.17 -10.81 -3.17
N MET A 73 3.89 -10.09 -2.30
CA MET A 73 5.22 -10.52 -1.85
C MET A 73 5.15 -11.81 -1.02
N MET A 74 4.14 -11.94 -0.16
CA MET A 74 3.92 -13.15 0.61
C MET A 74 3.64 -14.36 -0.30
N GLY A 75 2.83 -14.17 -1.34
CA GLY A 75 2.55 -15.21 -2.34
C GLY A 75 3.81 -15.67 -3.08
N LYS A 76 4.65 -14.72 -3.54
CA LYS A 76 5.88 -15.03 -4.27
C LYS A 76 6.88 -15.84 -3.43
N HIS A 77 7.08 -15.45 -2.17
CA HIS A 77 8.03 -16.15 -1.29
C HIS A 77 7.63 -17.61 -1.03
N GLN A 78 6.32 -17.91 -0.97
CA GLN A 78 5.83 -19.27 -0.77
C GLN A 78 6.11 -20.19 -1.97
N LEU A 79 6.09 -19.64 -3.19
CA LEU A 79 6.38 -20.40 -4.41
C LEU A 79 7.87 -20.75 -4.50
N GLU A 80 8.74 -19.77 -4.27
CA GLU A 80 10.20 -19.97 -4.30
C GLU A 80 10.65 -21.01 -3.26
N GLU A 81 10.09 -20.97 -2.06
CA GLU A 81 10.39 -21.95 -1.01
C GLU A 81 9.91 -23.35 -1.35
N ARG A 82 8.77 -23.49 -2.05
CA ARG A 82 8.29 -24.81 -2.52
C ARG A 82 9.19 -25.37 -3.60
N GLU A 83 9.65 -24.55 -4.54
CA GLU A 83 10.57 -24.96 -5.60
C GLU A 83 11.93 -25.39 -5.04
N LYS A 84 12.50 -24.60 -4.13
CA LYS A 84 13.76 -24.97 -3.43
C LYS A 84 13.64 -26.30 -2.69
N ARG A 85 12.52 -26.54 -2.00
CA ARG A 85 12.28 -27.81 -1.30
C ARG A 85 12.16 -28.99 -2.26
N LYS A 86 11.53 -28.82 -3.42
CA LYS A 86 11.46 -29.85 -4.47
C LYS A 86 12.85 -30.17 -5.02
N LEU A 87 13.58 -29.14 -5.45
CA LEU A 87 14.95 -29.29 -5.97
C LEU A 87 15.89 -29.95 -4.96
N LYS A 88 15.77 -29.60 -3.67
CA LYS A 88 16.59 -30.23 -2.62
C LYS A 88 16.30 -31.73 -2.46
N ARG A 89 15.03 -32.13 -2.51
CA ARG A 89 14.64 -33.55 -2.46
C ARG A 89 15.15 -34.31 -3.68
N GLU A 90 14.96 -33.75 -4.88
CA GLU A 90 15.46 -34.35 -6.12
C GLU A 90 17.00 -34.51 -6.11
N LEU A 91 17.71 -33.54 -5.53
CA LEU A 91 19.16 -33.61 -5.37
C LEU A 91 19.59 -34.67 -4.35
N GLU A 92 18.88 -34.81 -3.23
CA GLU A 92 19.13 -35.85 -2.23
C GLU A 92 18.89 -37.25 -2.82
N GLU A 93 17.77 -37.47 -3.50
CA GLU A 93 17.47 -38.73 -4.19
C GLU A 93 18.50 -39.07 -5.28
N ALA A 94 18.95 -38.07 -6.04
CA ALA A 94 19.97 -38.27 -7.07
C ALA A 94 21.35 -38.63 -6.50
N LYS A 95 21.69 -38.15 -5.29
CA LYS A 95 22.92 -38.52 -4.60
C LYS A 95 22.85 -39.96 -4.09
N GLU A 96 21.75 -40.35 -3.44
CA GLU A 96 21.56 -41.71 -2.96
C GLU A 96 21.66 -42.74 -4.10
N ARG A 97 21.08 -42.44 -5.27
CA ARG A 97 21.19 -43.31 -6.47
C ARG A 97 22.60 -43.43 -7.04
N ARG A 98 23.50 -42.50 -6.76
CA ARG A 98 24.90 -42.56 -7.21
C ARG A 98 25.80 -43.34 -6.26
N GLU A 99 25.39 -43.48 -5.02
CA GLU A 99 26.15 -44.16 -3.96
C GLU A 99 25.71 -45.62 -3.74
N ALA A 100 24.56 -46.02 -4.29
CA ALA A 100 24.05 -47.39 -4.34
C ALA A 100 24.53 -48.16 -5.58
#